data_AF-A0A9X1M7H1-F1
#
_entry.id   AF-A0A9X1M7H1-F1
#
_cell.length_a   1.000
_cell.length_b   1.000
_cell.length_c   1.000
_cell.angle_alpha   90.00
_cell.angle_beta   90.00
_cell.angle_gamma   90.00
#
_symmetry.space_group_name_H-M   'P 1'
#
loop_
_entity.id
_entity.type
_entity.pdbx_description
1 polymer ?
#
loop_
_entity_poly.entity_id
_entity_poly.type
_entity_poly.pdbx_seq_one_letter_code
_entity_poly.pdbx_strand_id
1 'polypeptide(L)'
;MRLVVVRSGGFAGMQREWSTQVSPEEARDQWLPLLSDPPETADDEPDRFTYEISVGPAAVTIPERQVKGRWRELVERARSGAPVDAAAAEEPSDVSPEENTHRAGPDTGGNKG
;
A
#
# COMPACT_ATOMS: atom_id res chain seq x y z
N MET A 1 9.75 -0.37 19.31
CA MET A 1 10.44 0.17 18.10
C MET A 1 9.41 0.32 16.99
N ARG A 2 9.58 1.33 16.14
CA ARG A 2 8.68 1.57 15.01
C ARG A 2 9.19 0.81 13.79
N LEU A 3 8.33 -0.01 13.20
CA LEU A 3 8.55 -0.64 11.90
C LEU A 3 7.68 0.11 10.89
N VAL A 4 8.28 0.64 9.83
CA VAL A 4 7.63 1.40 8.76
C VAL A 4 7.97 0.75 7.43
N VAL A 5 6.97 0.60 6.57
CA VAL A 5 7.13 0.11 5.20
C VAL A 5 6.42 1.08 4.26
N VAL A 6 7.17 1.60 3.31
CA VAL A 6 6.69 2.50 2.27
C VAL A 6 6.83 1.78 0.94
N ARG A 7 5.70 1.53 0.27
CA ARG A 7 5.69 1.02 -1.10
C ARG A 7 5.44 2.18 -2.06
N SER A 8 6.39 2.40 -2.96
CA SER A 8 6.34 3.46 -3.97
C SER A 8 6.50 2.85 -5.36
N GLY A 9 5.61 3.19 -6.30
CA GLY A 9 5.69 2.71 -7.69
C GLY A 9 4.34 2.57 -8.38
N GLY A 10 4.37 2.22 -9.67
CA GLY A 10 3.20 2.12 -10.54
C GLY A 10 2.88 3.39 -11.35
N PHE A 11 1.96 3.25 -12.31
CA PHE A 11 1.61 4.25 -13.33
C PHE A 11 0.97 5.56 -12.82
N ALA A 12 0.67 5.67 -11.52
CA ALA A 12 -0.06 6.80 -10.94
C ALA A 12 0.66 7.48 -9.76
N GLY A 13 1.90 7.07 -9.43
CA GLY A 13 2.67 7.69 -8.34
C GLY A 13 2.07 7.47 -6.94
N MET A 14 1.22 6.46 -6.76
CA MET A 14 0.59 6.18 -5.46
C MET A 14 1.59 5.51 -4.51
N GLN A 15 1.89 6.18 -3.41
CA GLN A 15 2.65 5.63 -2.30
C GLN A 15 1.71 5.03 -1.26
N ARG A 16 1.98 3.82 -0.78
CA ARG A 16 1.29 3.21 0.37
C ARG A 16 2.25 3.08 1.53
N GLU A 17 1.89 3.63 2.68
CA GLU A 17 2.66 3.52 3.92
C GLU A 17 1.92 2.64 4.94
N TRP A 18 2.65 1.69 5.52
CA TRP A 18 2.21 0.90 6.67
C TRP A 18 3.19 1.11 7.82
N SER A 19 2.67 1.20 9.04
CA SER A 19 3.53 1.24 10.22
C SER A 19 2.94 0.48 11.39
N THR A 20 3.82 -0.10 12.19
CA THR A 20 3.45 -0.86 13.38
C THR A 20 4.47 -0.66 14.49
N GLN A 21 4.04 -0.93 15.72
CA GLN A 21 4.93 -0.99 16.87
C GLN A 21 5.27 -2.46 17.16
N VAL A 22 6.57 -2.75 17.14
CA VAL A 22 7.15 -4.04 17.53
C VAL A 22 7.97 -3.87 18.79
N SER A 23 8.10 -4.94 19.57
CA SER A 23 8.99 -4.93 20.74
C SER A 23 10.44 -4.75 20.30
N PRO A 24 11.29 -4.07 21.10
CA PRO A 24 12.69 -3.85 20.76
C PRO A 24 13.49 -5.16 20.67
N GLU A 25 13.11 -6.19 21.43
CA GLU A 25 13.62 -7.56 21.29
C GLU A 25 13.28 -8.15 19.90
N GLU A 26 12.00 -8.16 19.52
CA GLU A 26 11.53 -8.65 18.21
C GLU A 26 12.26 -7.94 17.06
N ALA A 27 12.40 -6.62 17.16
CA ALA A 27 13.14 -5.83 16.18
C ALA A 27 14.60 -6.25 16.08
N ARG A 28 15.29 -6.50 17.19
CA ARG A 28 16.71 -6.84 17.22
C ARG A 28 16.99 -8.26 16.78
N ASP A 29 16.16 -9.21 17.20
CA ASP A 29 16.37 -10.63 16.91
C ASP A 29 15.85 -11.06 15.53
N GLN A 30 14.75 -10.43 15.05
CA GLN A 30 14.11 -10.85 13.80
C GLN A 30 14.36 -9.91 12.62
N TRP A 31 14.31 -8.59 12.84
CA TRP A 31 14.26 -7.62 11.74
C TRP A 31 15.61 -6.94 11.46
N LEU A 32 16.34 -6.49 12.47
CA LEU A 32 17.63 -5.80 12.30
C LEU A 32 18.71 -6.63 11.57
N PRO A 33 18.85 -7.95 11.79
CA PRO A 33 19.82 -8.75 11.04
C PRO A 33 19.49 -8.79 9.55
N LEU A 34 18.20 -8.79 9.21
CA LEU A 34 17.73 -8.76 7.82
C LEU A 34 18.06 -7.41 7.15
N LEU A 35 17.95 -6.30 7.87
CA LEU A 35 18.32 -4.97 7.37
C LEU A 35 19.84 -4.77 7.26
N SER A 36 20.63 -5.53 8.02
CA SER A 36 22.09 -5.45 8.01
C SER A 36 22.72 -6.15 6.80
N ASP A 37 22.00 -7.11 6.20
CA ASP A 37 22.42 -7.86 5.01
C ASP A 37 21.32 -7.78 3.94
N PRO A 38 21.15 -6.62 3.29
CA PRO A 38 20.15 -6.47 2.24
C PRO A 38 20.54 -7.27 1.00
N PRO A 39 19.56 -7.85 0.28
CA PRO A 39 19.84 -8.53 -0.97
C PRO A 39 20.43 -7.54 -1.99
N GLU A 40 21.43 -7.98 -2.73
CA GLU A 40 22.00 -7.18 -3.81
C GLU A 40 20.90 -6.88 -4.86
N THR A 41 20.65 -5.59 -5.10
CA THR A 41 19.80 -5.13 -6.19
C THR A 41 20.47 -5.49 -7.52
N ALA A 42 20.07 -6.61 -8.11
CA ALA A 42 20.48 -6.96 -9.46
C ALA A 42 19.88 -5.94 -10.45
N ASP A 43 20.73 -5.07 -10.99
CA ASP A 43 20.49 -3.95 -11.92
C ASP A 43 19.76 -4.31 -13.24
N ASP A 44 19.45 -5.59 -13.49
CA ASP A 44 18.98 -6.05 -14.80
C ASP A 44 17.61 -5.49 -15.24
N GLU A 45 16.71 -5.11 -14.32
CA GLU A 45 15.48 -4.40 -14.68
C GLU A 45 14.87 -3.68 -13.46
N PRO A 46 14.51 -2.39 -13.55
CA PRO A 46 13.83 -1.71 -12.45
C PRO A 46 12.44 -2.31 -12.24
N ASP A 47 12.19 -2.84 -11.05
CA ASP A 47 10.85 -3.28 -10.66
C ASP A 47 9.87 -2.10 -10.72
N ARG A 48 8.60 -2.41 -11.01
CA ARG A 48 7.53 -1.40 -11.05
C ARG A 48 7.26 -0.78 -9.68
N PHE A 49 7.64 -1.47 -8.61
CA PHE A 49 7.44 -1.06 -7.23
C PHE A 49 8.72 -1.25 -6.42
N THR A 50 8.97 -0.28 -5.56
CA THR A 50 10.09 -0.25 -4.60
C THR A 50 9.51 -0.21 -3.19
N TYR A 51 10.15 -0.93 -2.28
CA TYR A 51 9.80 -0.99 -0.87
C TYR A 51 10.93 -0.40 -0.04
N GLU A 52 10.65 0.71 0.62
CA GLU A 52 11.51 1.26 1.66
C GLU A 52 11.04 0.74 3.01
N ILE A 53 11.95 0.10 3.73
CA ILE A 53 11.68 -0.61 4.98
C ILE A 53 12.55 0.00 6.06
N SER A 54 11.93 0.52 7.12
CA SER A 54 12.61 1.16 8.25
C SER A 54 12.25 0.52 9.58
N VAL A 55 13.25 0.14 10.36
CA VAL A 55 13.12 -0.44 11.71
C VAL A 55 13.95 0.40 12.69
N GLY A 56 13.28 1.28 13.43
CA GLY A 56 13.98 2.23 14.31
C GLY A 56 14.96 3.11 13.49
N PRO A 57 16.29 3.06 13.75
CA PRO A 57 17.28 3.84 13.01
C PRO A 57 17.78 3.17 11.72
N ALA A 58 17.49 1.88 11.50
CA ALA A 58 17.93 1.15 10.31
C ALA A 58 16.89 1.30 9.19
N ALA A 59 17.34 1.55 7.97
CA ALA A 59 16.50 1.65 6.79
C ALA A 59 17.17 1.01 5.57
N VAL A 60 16.36 0.40 4.72
CA VAL A 60 16.80 -0.27 3.49
C VAL A 60 15.74 -0.10 2.41
N THR A 61 16.18 0.04 1.17
CA THR A 61 15.31 0.10 0.01
C THR A 61 15.56 -1.13 -0.85
N ILE A 62 14.51 -1.93 -1.08
CA ILE A 62 14.57 -3.14 -1.90
C ILE A 62 13.47 -3.13 -2.97
N PRO A 63 13.70 -3.76 -4.13
CA PRO A 63 12.71 -3.84 -5.18
C PRO A 63 11.69 -4.96 -4.85
N GLU A 64 10.46 -4.87 -5.36
CA GLU A 64 9.36 -5.81 -5.04
C GLU A 64 9.75 -7.29 -5.21
N ARG A 65 10.56 -7.62 -6.21
CA ARG A 65 11.04 -8.97 -6.50
C ARG A 65 11.89 -9.56 -5.38
N GLN A 66 12.49 -8.72 -4.53
CA GLN A 66 13.26 -9.12 -3.34
C GLN A 66 12.39 -9.23 -2.08
N VAL A 67 11.14 -8.75 -2.09
CA VAL A 67 10.19 -8.86 -0.97
C VAL A 67 9.63 -10.29 -0.89
N LYS A 68 10.50 -11.24 -0.54
CA LYS A 68 10.21 -12.67 -0.44
C LYS A 68 10.71 -13.23 0.88
N GLY A 69 10.16 -14.38 1.29
CA GLY A 69 10.52 -15.03 2.56
C GLY A 69 10.37 -14.07 3.74
N ARG A 70 11.49 -13.83 4.45
CA ARG A 70 11.53 -12.96 5.64
C ARG A 70 11.18 -11.50 5.36
N TRP A 71 11.50 -10.98 4.19
CA TRP A 71 11.10 -9.63 3.80
C TRP A 71 9.58 -9.51 3.66
N ARG A 72 8.92 -10.53 3.11
CA ARG A 72 7.45 -10.57 3.01
C ARG A 72 6.81 -10.63 4.40
N GLU A 73 7.36 -11.44 5.30
CA GLU A 73 6.89 -11.52 6.69
C GLU A 73 7.00 -10.17 7.40
N LEU A 74 8.10 -9.44 7.18
CA LEU A 74 8.30 -8.10 7.73
C LEU A 74 7.23 -7.11 7.18
N VAL A 75 6.98 -7.13 5.87
CA VAL A 75 5.94 -6.28 5.26
C VAL A 75 4.55 -6.61 5.80
N GLU A 76 4.22 -7.90 5.92
CA GLU A 76 2.94 -8.33 6.50
C GLU A 76 2.83 -7.92 7.97
N ARG A 77 3.93 -8.01 8.72
CA ARG A 77 4.00 -7.53 10.11
C ARG A 77 3.71 -6.04 10.21
N ALA A 78 4.26 -5.23 9.30
CA ALA A 78 3.97 -3.81 9.21
C ALA A 78 2.50 -3.53 8.87
N ARG A 79 1.91 -4.31 7.96
CA ARG A 79 0.49 -4.23 7.56
C ARG A 79 -0.48 -4.70 8.65
N SER A 80 -0.04 -5.60 9.53
CA SER A 80 -0.78 -6.03 10.71
C SER A 80 -0.94 -4.91 11.74
N GLY A 81 -0.06 -3.91 11.73
CA GLY A 81 -0.31 -2.65 12.42
C GLY A 81 -1.30 -1.82 11.61
N ALA A 82 -2.31 -1.26 12.26
CA ALA A 82 -3.29 -0.43 11.58
C ALA A 82 -2.58 0.59 10.65
N PRO A 83 -2.98 0.69 9.38
CA PRO A 83 -2.38 1.66 8.46
C PRO A 83 -2.55 3.07 9.04
N VAL A 84 -1.44 3.79 9.19
CA VAL A 84 -1.45 5.17 9.69
C VAL A 84 -2.10 6.13 8.69
N ASP A 85 -2.27 5.70 7.43
CA ASP A 85 -2.97 6.43 6.37
C ASP A 85 -3.87 5.48 5.55
N ALA A 86 -4.92 4.94 6.17
CA ALA A 86 -6.09 4.43 5.44
C ALA A 86 -7.28 5.41 5.52
N ALA A 87 -6.99 6.71 5.51
CA ALA A 87 -8.00 7.76 5.35
C ALA A 87 -8.00 8.41 3.96
N ALA A 88 -7.09 8.03 3.03
CA ALA A 88 -6.94 8.77 1.77
C ALA A 88 -6.86 7.94 0.47
N ALA A 89 -6.89 6.61 0.49
CA ALA A 89 -6.95 5.85 -0.76
C ALA A 89 -7.77 4.56 -0.61
N GLU A 90 -8.91 4.57 -1.31
CA GLU A 90 -9.75 3.42 -1.70
C GLU A 90 -10.92 3.07 -0.76
N GLU A 91 -11.98 3.91 -0.81
CA GLU A 91 -13.26 3.31 -1.23
C GLU A 91 -13.04 2.75 -2.65
N PRO A 92 -13.22 1.44 -2.88
CA PRO A 92 -13.19 0.88 -4.21
C PRO A 92 -14.32 1.53 -5.03
N SER A 93 -13.95 2.01 -6.20
CA SER A 93 -14.86 2.39 -7.26
C SER A 93 -15.68 1.17 -7.68
N ASP A 94 -16.83 0.96 -7.03
CA ASP A 94 -17.94 0.11 -7.50
C ASP A 94 -19.27 0.84 -7.25
N VAL A 95 -19.42 1.98 -7.93
CA VAL A 95 -20.72 2.51 -8.34
C VAL A 95 -20.48 3.17 -9.67
N SER A 96 -20.63 2.37 -10.73
CA SER A 96 -20.76 2.84 -12.10
C SER A 96 -21.80 3.95 -12.15
N PRO A 97 -21.49 5.17 -12.62
CA PRO A 97 -22.52 6.03 -13.17
C PRO A 97 -22.79 5.50 -14.58
N GLU A 98 -23.55 4.42 -14.69
CA GLU A 98 -24.19 4.12 -15.97
C GLU A 98 -25.21 5.22 -16.24
N GLU A 99 -24.79 6.14 -17.09
CA GLU A 99 -25.66 7.00 -17.88
C GLU A 99 -26.84 6.16 -18.44
N ASN A 100 -28.05 6.54 -18.07
CA ASN A 100 -29.12 6.56 -19.06
C ASN A 100 -29.61 7.99 -19.24
N THR A 101 -28.91 8.69 -20.13
CA THR A 101 -29.36 9.90 -20.77
C THR A 101 -30.42 9.54 -21.82
N HIS A 102 -31.70 9.81 -21.58
CA HIS A 102 -32.69 10.13 -22.62
C HIS A 102 -34.03 10.50 -21.96
N ARG A 103 -34.77 11.56 -22.31
CA ARG A 103 -34.66 12.71 -23.20
C ARG A 103 -36.05 13.37 -23.05
N ALA A 104 -36.10 14.69 -22.87
CA ALA A 104 -37.19 15.62 -23.23
C ALA A 104 -38.69 15.23 -23.01
N GLY A 105 -39.45 16.15 -22.39
CA GLY A 105 -40.93 16.14 -22.34
C GLY A 105 -41.61 16.31 -23.72
N PRO A 106 -42.89 16.72 -23.85
CA PRO A 106 -43.83 17.28 -22.85
C PRO A 106 -45.29 16.71 -22.93
N ASP A 107 -46.21 17.30 -22.11
CA ASP A 107 -47.70 17.31 -22.26
C ASP A 107 -48.41 15.93 -22.09
N THR A 108 -49.63 15.72 -21.58
CA THR A 108 -50.87 16.47 -21.38
C THR A 108 -51.76 15.67 -20.39
N GLY A 109 -52.56 16.34 -19.54
CA GLY A 109 -53.99 15.97 -19.37
C GLY A 109 -54.49 15.20 -18.13
N GLY A 110 -55.56 15.76 -17.53
CA GLY A 110 -56.65 15.04 -16.82
C GLY A 110 -56.49 14.91 -15.31
N ASN A 111 -57.01 15.80 -14.46
CA ASN A 111 -58.42 15.95 -14.04
C ASN A 111 -59.19 14.64 -13.73
N LYS A 112 -59.76 14.65 -12.52
CA LYS A 112 -60.98 13.99 -12.02
C LYS A 112 -60.86 12.61 -11.35
N GLY A 113 -61.34 12.58 -10.10
CA GLY A 113 -61.66 11.42 -9.29
C GLY A 113 -62.13 11.89 -7.92
#